data_AF-A0A516NXE9-F1
#
_entry.id   AF-A0A516NXE9-F1
#
_cell.length_a   1.000
_cell.length_b   1.000
_cell.length_c   1.000
_cell.angle_alpha   90.00
_cell.angle_beta   90.00
_cell.angle_gamma   90.00
#
_symmetry.space_group_name_H-M   'P 1'
#
loop_
_entity.id
_entity.type
_entity.pdbx_description
1 polymer ?
#
loop_
_entity_poly.entity_id
_entity_poly.type
_entity_poly.pdbx_seq_one_letter_code
_entity_poly.pdbx_strand_id
1 'polypeptide(L)'
;MTGGTAPGGSAPGTAAISGGGRPGDHAAGAEGLVRGWRSRVRLAVDAEGRAGVHRYRGTEVITDLRCPQPVAGAMTGIAERSWTPGSDLVVAVDGDGQRHIVELAPPEAGEARSRRAGRGDRGSGARRGGGGQDAFGHDGGRPERADGRRRGGAERDRRGGPDSRSRGGSQHHRGGSGGTRRGSNEDLRGGVNNDRRGAAARRAAAHAPRAETVIEGTGRAVQYVAGRRWELSATGFWQPHIGAAQCYSDVVAEWAYASPGALAWDLYCGVGVFAARVAEQVGSAGAVSGVEYARTAVADGTASLRDLPWVDLRAERVERWISEQPAAAPEVVVLDPPRAGAGKEVVAALTARSPRRIVHIGCDPAAFARDIGLYRAAGYLVTELRAFDAFPGTHHVECLALLEL
;
A
#
# COMPACT_ATOMS: atom_id res chain seq x y z
N MET A 1 -5.35 -11.97 -55.23
CA MET A 1 -6.06 -12.30 -53.98
C MET A 1 -5.28 -13.40 -53.29
N THR A 2 -4.46 -13.09 -52.31
CA THR A 2 -3.92 -14.05 -51.35
C THR A 2 -3.56 -13.27 -50.09
N GLY A 3 -4.50 -13.27 -49.14
CA GLY A 3 -4.37 -12.62 -47.85
C GLY A 3 -3.47 -13.47 -46.94
N GLY A 4 -2.53 -12.80 -46.27
CA GLY A 4 -1.72 -13.37 -45.20
C GLY A 4 -2.51 -13.44 -43.90
N THR A 5 -2.38 -14.57 -43.22
CA THR A 5 -2.91 -14.79 -41.87
C THR A 5 -1.81 -14.44 -40.87
N ALA A 6 -2.01 -13.41 -40.07
CA ALA A 6 -1.17 -13.12 -38.91
C ALA A 6 -1.44 -14.15 -37.79
N PRO A 7 -0.43 -14.59 -37.03
CA PRO A 7 -0.66 -15.43 -35.86
C PRO A 7 -1.21 -14.59 -34.70
N GLY A 8 -2.29 -15.07 -34.11
CA GLY A 8 -3.00 -14.44 -33.00
C GLY A 8 -2.15 -14.40 -31.73
N GLY A 9 -2.31 -13.32 -30.96
CA GLY A 9 -1.72 -13.15 -29.64
C GLY A 9 -2.23 -14.23 -28.68
N SER A 10 -1.30 -14.87 -27.97
CA SER A 10 -1.59 -15.74 -26.84
C SER A 10 -2.34 -14.97 -25.76
N ALA A 11 -3.41 -15.57 -25.23
CA ALA A 11 -4.09 -15.09 -24.04
C ALA A 11 -3.13 -15.09 -22.84
N PRO A 12 -3.28 -14.17 -21.86
CA PRO A 12 -2.49 -14.19 -20.63
C PRO A 12 -2.75 -15.52 -19.89
N GLY A 13 -1.71 -16.32 -19.73
CA GLY A 13 -1.77 -17.59 -19.02
C GLY A 13 -1.78 -17.38 -17.50
N THR A 14 -2.61 -18.14 -16.79
CA THR A 14 -2.53 -18.27 -15.33
C THR A 14 -1.47 -19.32 -15.00
N ALA A 15 -0.47 -18.96 -14.21
CA ALA A 15 0.53 -19.90 -13.70
C ALA A 15 0.30 -20.16 -12.21
N ALA A 16 0.24 -21.43 -11.82
CA ALA A 16 0.30 -21.83 -10.42
C ALA A 16 1.74 -21.70 -9.92
N ILE A 17 1.94 -21.19 -8.71
CA ILE A 17 3.26 -21.14 -8.10
C ILE A 17 3.56 -22.56 -7.57
N SER A 18 4.42 -23.31 -8.25
CA SER A 18 4.86 -24.61 -7.76
C SER A 18 5.68 -24.43 -6.47
N GLY A 19 5.37 -25.21 -5.43
CA GLY A 19 6.16 -25.26 -4.21
C GLY A 19 7.62 -25.58 -4.54
N GLY A 20 8.55 -24.75 -4.08
CA GLY A 20 9.98 -24.89 -4.38
C GLY A 20 10.57 -26.17 -3.76
N GLY A 21 10.50 -27.27 -4.50
CA GLY A 21 11.32 -28.46 -4.29
C GLY A 21 12.65 -28.33 -5.03
N ARG A 22 13.71 -28.92 -4.48
CA ARG A 22 15.00 -29.10 -5.18
C ARG A 22 14.78 -29.75 -6.56
N PRO A 23 15.67 -29.52 -7.56
CA PRO A 23 15.55 -30.17 -8.86
C PRO A 23 15.67 -31.69 -8.67
N GLY A 24 14.52 -32.39 -8.70
CA GLY A 24 14.47 -33.83 -8.50
C GLY A 24 13.10 -34.41 -8.14
N ASP A 25 12.24 -33.71 -7.40
CA ASP A 25 11.04 -34.36 -6.84
C ASP A 25 9.69 -33.79 -7.32
N HIS A 26 9.02 -34.67 -8.06
CA HIS A 26 7.58 -34.91 -8.15
C HIS A 26 6.67 -33.90 -8.85
N ALA A 27 6.15 -34.36 -9.99
CA ALA A 27 4.86 -33.96 -10.54
C ALA A 27 3.76 -34.15 -9.49
N ALA A 28 3.47 -33.11 -8.70
CA ALA A 28 2.30 -33.06 -7.87
C ALA A 28 1.08 -32.90 -8.78
N GLY A 29 0.19 -33.90 -8.80
CA GLY A 29 -1.14 -33.75 -9.39
C GLY A 29 -1.88 -32.56 -8.78
N ALA A 30 -2.94 -32.08 -9.43
CA ALA A 30 -3.67 -30.87 -9.06
C ALA A 30 -4.16 -30.81 -7.59
N GLU A 31 -4.30 -31.96 -6.91
CA GLU A 31 -4.65 -32.05 -5.48
C GLU A 31 -3.50 -31.68 -4.52
N GLY A 32 -2.24 -31.82 -4.96
CA GLY A 32 -1.05 -31.43 -4.19
C GLY A 32 -0.78 -29.93 -4.19
N LEU A 33 -1.46 -29.16 -5.05
CA LEU A 33 -1.25 -27.71 -5.22
C LEU A 33 -2.05 -26.84 -4.24
N VAL A 34 -3.01 -27.41 -3.49
CA VAL A 34 -3.97 -26.63 -2.68
C VAL A 34 -3.65 -26.66 -1.17
N ARG A 35 -2.65 -27.45 -0.74
CA ARG A 35 -2.31 -27.65 0.67
C ARG A 35 -0.84 -27.35 0.93
N GLY A 36 -0.50 -27.04 2.18
CA GLY A 36 0.89 -26.99 2.62
C GLY A 36 1.76 -25.92 1.94
N TRP A 37 1.15 -24.84 1.46
CA TRP A 37 1.86 -23.77 0.75
C TRP A 37 2.17 -22.56 1.66
N ARG A 38 1.44 -22.39 2.77
CA ARG A 38 1.53 -21.22 3.64
C ARG A 38 2.60 -21.42 4.71
N SER A 39 3.73 -20.75 4.59
CA SER A 39 4.83 -20.78 5.56
C SER A 39 4.63 -19.84 6.74
N ARG A 40 3.79 -18.81 6.60
CA ARG A 40 3.55 -17.82 7.66
C ARG A 40 2.06 -17.63 7.95
N VAL A 41 1.72 -17.71 9.24
CA VAL A 41 0.35 -17.60 9.75
C VAL A 41 0.34 -16.61 10.92
N ARG A 42 -0.67 -15.75 10.97
CA ARG A 42 -0.99 -14.95 12.16
C ARG A 42 -2.31 -15.43 12.72
N LEU A 43 -2.33 -15.76 14.01
CA LEU A 43 -3.49 -16.24 14.74
C LEU A 43 -3.84 -15.20 15.81
N ALA A 44 -5.13 -14.90 15.96
CA ALA A 44 -5.64 -14.13 17.08
C ALA A 44 -5.86 -15.06 18.28
N VAL A 45 -5.65 -14.56 19.49
CA VAL A 45 -5.93 -15.28 20.73
C VAL A 45 -7.21 -14.75 21.37
N ASP A 46 -8.18 -15.64 21.60
CA ASP A 46 -9.46 -15.27 22.22
C ASP A 46 -9.35 -14.98 23.73
N ALA A 47 -10.49 -14.67 24.35
CA ALA A 47 -10.54 -14.33 25.78
C ALA A 47 -10.17 -15.53 26.68
N GLU A 48 -10.34 -16.75 26.18
CA GLU A 48 -10.02 -18.00 26.85
C GLU A 48 -8.56 -18.45 26.62
N GLY A 49 -7.76 -17.66 25.89
CA GLY A 49 -6.36 -17.96 25.61
C GLY A 49 -6.16 -18.99 24.50
N ARG A 50 -7.16 -19.23 23.65
CA ARG A 50 -7.10 -20.17 22.52
C ARG A 50 -6.75 -19.41 21.24
N ALA A 51 -5.77 -19.93 20.50
CA ALA A 51 -5.36 -19.36 19.23
C ALA A 51 -6.29 -19.80 18.09
N GLY A 52 -6.55 -18.88 17.15
CA GLY A 52 -7.41 -19.15 16.01
C GLY A 52 -7.33 -18.08 14.92
N VAL A 53 -8.16 -18.23 13.90
CA VAL A 53 -8.31 -17.24 12.83
C VAL A 53 -9.61 -16.48 12.99
N HIS A 54 -9.64 -15.21 12.61
CA HIS A 54 -10.92 -14.49 12.59
C HIS A 54 -11.87 -15.10 11.57
N ARG A 55 -13.14 -15.22 11.97
CA ARG A 55 -14.24 -15.52 11.05
C ARG A 55 -14.26 -14.49 9.92
N TYR A 56 -14.56 -14.92 8.70
CA TYR A 56 -14.63 -14.02 7.54
C TYR A 56 -15.57 -12.85 7.83
N ARG A 57 -15.03 -11.61 7.76
CA ARG A 57 -15.73 -10.35 8.09
C ARG A 57 -16.34 -10.31 9.51
N GLY A 58 -15.74 -11.00 10.47
CA GLY A 58 -16.14 -10.99 11.88
C GLY A 58 -14.96 -10.81 12.83
N THR A 59 -15.27 -10.59 14.11
CA THR A 59 -14.28 -10.51 15.19
C THR A 59 -14.16 -11.81 15.98
N GLU A 60 -15.13 -12.72 15.82
CA GLU A 60 -15.09 -14.07 16.40
C GLU A 60 -13.82 -14.81 15.96
N VAL A 61 -13.15 -15.45 16.92
CA VAL A 61 -11.97 -16.28 16.68
C VAL A 61 -12.40 -17.73 16.53
N ILE A 62 -12.11 -18.33 15.38
CA ILE A 62 -12.32 -19.74 15.10
C ILE A 62 -11.05 -20.48 15.50
N THR A 63 -11.14 -21.25 16.58
CA THR A 63 -10.01 -22.00 17.18
C THR A 63 -9.82 -23.39 16.59
N ASP A 64 -10.58 -23.73 15.54
CA ASP A 64 -10.36 -24.95 14.75
C ASP A 64 -9.19 -24.72 13.78
N LEU A 65 -8.04 -25.33 14.10
CA LEU A 65 -6.79 -25.13 13.38
C LEU A 65 -6.58 -26.13 12.22
N ARG A 66 -7.60 -26.89 11.82
CA ARG A 66 -7.53 -27.89 10.71
C ARG A 66 -7.50 -27.26 9.30
N CYS A 67 -7.00 -26.04 9.18
CA CYS A 67 -6.79 -25.39 7.89
C CYS A 67 -5.71 -26.14 7.11
N PRO A 68 -5.94 -26.52 5.83
CA PRO A 68 -4.96 -27.28 5.05
C PRO A 68 -3.86 -26.41 4.42
N GLN A 69 -3.96 -25.07 4.54
CA GLN A 69 -3.03 -24.15 3.90
C GLN A 69 -1.62 -24.16 4.52
N PRO A 70 -1.45 -24.14 5.86
CA PRO A 70 -0.13 -24.10 6.48
C PRO A 70 0.73 -25.30 6.09
N VAL A 71 2.03 -25.06 5.95
CA VAL A 71 3.02 -26.13 5.76
C VAL A 71 2.96 -27.15 6.91
N ALA A 72 3.39 -28.38 6.64
CA ALA A 72 3.44 -29.43 7.65
C ALA A 72 4.23 -28.96 8.89
N GLY A 73 3.72 -29.30 10.07
CA GLY A 73 4.37 -28.93 11.34
C GLY A 73 4.11 -27.49 11.81
N ALA A 74 3.63 -26.57 10.96
CA ALA A 74 3.41 -25.17 11.38
C ALA A 74 2.45 -25.08 12.59
N MET A 75 1.34 -25.83 12.56
CA MET A 75 0.28 -25.72 13.56
C MET A 75 0.41 -26.69 14.75
N THR A 76 1.43 -27.57 14.75
CA THR A 76 1.58 -28.63 15.77
C THR A 76 1.79 -28.05 17.17
N GLY A 77 1.00 -28.50 18.16
CA GLY A 77 1.18 -28.05 19.56
C GLY A 77 0.51 -26.72 19.90
N ILE A 78 -0.09 -26.03 18.92
CA ILE A 78 -0.69 -24.70 19.15
C ILE A 78 -2.02 -24.80 19.92
N ALA A 79 -2.86 -25.79 19.60
CA ALA A 79 -4.19 -25.95 20.19
C ALA A 79 -4.12 -26.50 21.63
N GLU A 80 -3.02 -27.17 21.97
CA GLU A 80 -2.75 -27.80 23.25
C GLU A 80 -2.22 -26.81 24.30
N ARG A 81 -1.88 -25.58 23.89
CA ARG A 81 -1.31 -24.55 24.76
C ARG A 81 -2.30 -23.41 24.99
N SER A 82 -2.26 -22.83 26.19
CA SER A 82 -2.90 -21.56 26.51
C SER A 82 -1.95 -20.39 26.25
N TRP A 83 -2.49 -19.35 25.61
CA TRP A 83 -1.78 -18.14 25.19
C TRP A 83 -2.33 -16.92 25.92
N THR A 84 -1.65 -15.77 25.81
CA THR A 84 -2.07 -14.53 26.45
C THR A 84 -3.36 -14.03 25.80
N PRO A 85 -4.48 -13.88 26.54
CA PRO A 85 -5.73 -13.42 25.94
C PRO A 85 -5.60 -12.07 25.23
N GLY A 86 -6.13 -11.98 24.00
CA GLY A 86 -6.03 -10.78 23.16
C GLY A 86 -4.67 -10.55 22.49
N SER A 87 -3.70 -11.45 22.67
CA SER A 87 -2.45 -11.44 21.92
C SER A 87 -2.65 -11.90 20.48
N ASP A 88 -1.62 -11.74 19.66
CA ASP A 88 -1.54 -12.44 18.37
C ASP A 88 -0.33 -13.37 18.38
N LEU A 89 -0.46 -14.54 17.77
CA LEU A 89 0.66 -15.44 17.51
C LEU A 89 1.07 -15.33 16.06
N VAL A 90 2.36 -15.12 15.82
CA VAL A 90 2.95 -15.28 14.50
C VAL A 90 3.73 -16.58 14.47
N VAL A 91 3.32 -17.44 13.56
CA VAL A 91 3.97 -18.73 13.29
C VAL A 91 4.61 -18.62 11.91
N ALA A 92 5.92 -18.78 11.85
CA ALA A 92 6.68 -18.79 10.61
C ALA A 92 7.52 -20.07 10.54
N VAL A 93 7.40 -20.80 9.44
CA VAL A 93 8.34 -21.87 9.08
C VAL A 93 9.26 -21.31 8.00
N ASP A 94 10.56 -21.37 8.25
CA ASP A 94 11.54 -20.70 7.43
C ASP A 94 12.07 -21.60 6.29
N GLY A 95 12.94 -21.07 5.43
CA GLY A 95 13.52 -21.77 4.29
C GLY A 95 14.45 -22.93 4.68
N ASP A 96 14.94 -22.95 5.92
CA ASP A 96 15.72 -24.05 6.50
C ASP A 96 14.79 -25.09 7.20
N GLY A 97 13.47 -24.89 7.13
CA GLY A 97 12.46 -25.73 7.79
C GLY A 97 12.34 -25.49 9.30
N GLN A 98 12.98 -24.46 9.84
CA GLN A 98 12.90 -24.10 11.25
C GLN A 98 11.60 -23.35 11.52
N ARG A 99 10.92 -23.73 12.61
CA ARG A 99 9.69 -23.06 13.04
C ARG A 99 10.00 -22.01 14.10
N HIS A 100 9.38 -20.85 13.94
CA HIS A 100 9.44 -19.72 14.84
C HIS A 100 8.03 -19.39 15.30
N ILE A 101 7.84 -19.29 16.61
CA ILE A 101 6.58 -18.84 17.20
C ILE A 101 6.89 -17.59 18.01
N VAL A 102 6.24 -16.48 17.65
CA VAL A 102 6.39 -15.20 18.34
C VAL A 102 5.01 -14.74 18.78
N GLU A 103 4.86 -14.47 20.07
CA GLU A 103 3.65 -13.91 20.64
C GLU A 103 3.77 -12.39 20.74
N LEU A 104 2.79 -11.68 20.16
CA LEU A 104 2.65 -10.24 20.18
C LEU A 104 1.69 -9.86 21.30
N ALA A 105 2.16 -9.18 22.34
CA ALA A 105 1.35 -8.72 23.47
C ALA A 105 0.10 -7.96 23.00
N PRO A 106 -1.07 -8.04 23.67
CA PRO A 106 -2.29 -7.37 23.24
C PRO A 106 -2.08 -5.90 22.86
N PRO A 107 -2.83 -5.35 21.87
CA PRO A 107 -2.72 -3.94 21.54
C PRO A 107 -3.00 -3.11 22.80
N GLU A 108 -2.12 -2.14 23.10
CA GLU A 108 -2.37 -1.23 24.21
C GLU A 108 -3.72 -0.54 24.00
N ALA A 109 -4.60 -0.60 25.01
CA ALA A 109 -5.86 0.11 24.97
C ALA A 109 -5.56 1.60 24.96
N GLY A 110 -5.50 2.19 23.76
CA GLY A 110 -5.30 3.62 23.63
C GLY A 110 -6.39 4.33 24.42
N GLU A 111 -5.98 5.12 25.44
CA GLU A 111 -6.84 6.07 26.11
C GLU A 111 -7.62 6.81 25.04
N ALA A 112 -8.91 6.52 24.93
CA ALA A 112 -9.83 7.31 24.15
C ALA A 112 -9.81 8.71 24.79
N ARG A 113 -8.95 9.60 24.29
CA ARG A 113 -8.97 11.02 24.62
C ARG A 113 -10.33 11.55 24.14
N SER A 114 -11.31 11.45 25.03
CA SER A 114 -12.54 12.20 24.96
C SER A 114 -12.18 13.68 25.15
N ARG A 115 -11.75 14.35 24.08
CA ARG A 115 -11.92 15.80 23.99
C ARG A 115 -13.39 16.07 23.75
N ARG A 116 -14.19 15.86 24.80
CA ARG A 116 -15.56 16.32 24.90
C ARG A 116 -15.51 17.84 25.01
N ALA A 117 -15.95 18.49 23.93
CA ALA A 117 -16.54 19.82 23.86
C ALA A 117 -16.18 20.81 24.99
N GLY A 118 -15.21 21.68 24.72
CA GLY A 118 -15.14 23.02 25.30
C GLY A 118 -15.38 24.06 24.20
N ARG A 119 -16.49 23.96 23.45
CA ARG A 119 -16.90 25.00 22.51
C ARG A 119 -17.79 25.96 23.27
N GLY A 120 -17.26 27.17 23.46
CA GLY A 120 -17.79 28.21 24.32
C GLY A 120 -19.25 28.54 24.06
N ASP A 121 -19.98 28.64 25.17
CA ASP A 121 -21.22 29.38 25.25
C ASP A 121 -20.89 30.88 25.22
N ARG A 122 -21.42 31.57 24.20
CA ARG A 122 -21.38 33.03 24.11
C ARG A 122 -22.65 33.55 24.79
N GLY A 123 -22.54 33.83 26.09
CA GLY A 123 -23.52 34.60 26.85
C GLY A 123 -23.15 36.07 26.91
N SER A 124 -24.01 36.92 26.37
CA SER A 124 -24.01 38.39 26.41
C SER A 124 -24.04 38.96 27.83
N GLY A 125 -23.25 40.01 28.12
CA GLY A 125 -23.34 40.79 29.36
C GLY A 125 -22.52 42.09 29.29
N ALA A 126 -23.09 43.19 29.76
CA ALA A 126 -22.72 44.58 29.45
C ALA A 126 -21.52 45.17 30.22
N ARG A 127 -20.87 46.15 29.55
CA ARG A 127 -20.27 47.42 30.01
C ARG A 127 -19.90 47.63 31.49
N ARG A 128 -18.63 48.01 31.70
CA ARG A 128 -18.01 49.06 32.58
C ARG A 128 -16.48 48.88 32.41
N GLY A 129 -15.56 49.84 32.31
CA GLY A 129 -15.49 51.28 32.51
C GLY A 129 -14.14 51.60 33.18
N GLY A 130 -13.27 52.40 32.55
CA GLY A 130 -12.01 52.98 33.11
C GLY A 130 -10.75 52.12 32.93
N GLY A 131 -9.54 52.61 32.64
CA GLY A 131 -8.95 53.94 32.48
C GLY A 131 -7.41 53.83 32.58
N GLY A 132 -6.65 54.76 31.97
CA GLY A 132 -5.17 54.91 32.06
C GLY A 132 -4.44 54.46 30.78
N GLN A 133 -3.95 55.34 29.89
CA GLN A 133 -2.73 56.17 29.99
C GLN A 133 -1.50 55.28 30.27
N ASP A 134 -0.53 55.13 29.36
CA ASP A 134 0.45 56.16 29.04
C ASP A 134 1.01 56.13 27.60
N ALA A 135 1.51 57.29 27.21
CA ALA A 135 2.10 57.67 25.93
C ALA A 135 3.64 57.52 25.89
N PHE A 136 4.24 58.07 24.82
CA PHE A 136 5.67 58.21 24.46
C PHE A 136 6.25 57.05 23.63
N GLY A 137 6.83 57.23 22.44
CA GLY A 137 7.12 58.42 21.63
C GLY A 137 8.41 58.20 20.80
N HIS A 138 8.33 58.47 19.48
CA HIS A 138 9.41 58.80 18.52
C HIS A 138 10.53 57.77 18.22
N ASP A 139 11.25 57.76 17.09
CA ASP A 139 11.24 58.35 15.73
C ASP A 139 12.41 57.61 15.02
N GLY A 140 12.32 57.09 13.80
CA GLY A 140 12.61 57.82 12.57
C GLY A 140 13.51 56.99 11.64
N GLY A 141 13.45 57.27 10.32
CA GLY A 141 14.48 56.83 9.37
C GLY A 141 14.02 56.09 8.10
N ARG A 142 13.56 56.86 7.10
CA ARG A 142 13.51 56.49 5.66
C ARG A 142 14.80 56.99 4.96
N PRO A 143 15.17 56.46 3.77
CA PRO A 143 14.84 57.15 2.50
C PRO A 143 14.47 56.17 1.35
N GLU A 144 13.40 56.41 0.59
CA GLU A 144 13.32 57.10 -0.73
C GLU A 144 13.91 56.36 -1.95
N ARG A 145 13.03 56.17 -2.97
CA ARG A 145 13.18 56.39 -4.43
C ARG A 145 12.06 55.62 -5.16
N ALA A 146 11.56 55.98 -6.33
CA ALA A 146 11.09 57.24 -6.92
C ALA A 146 10.18 56.76 -8.08
N ASP A 147 9.03 57.40 -8.23
CA ASP A 147 7.95 57.03 -9.15
C ASP A 147 8.09 57.82 -10.46
N GLY A 148 7.79 57.20 -11.61
CA GLY A 148 7.84 57.83 -12.93
C GLY A 148 6.79 57.21 -13.87
N ARG A 149 5.79 58.01 -14.23
CA ARG A 149 4.54 57.60 -14.92
C ARG A 149 4.56 57.86 -16.44
N ARG A 150 3.51 57.31 -17.08
CA ARG A 150 2.74 57.75 -18.29
C ARG A 150 3.22 57.18 -19.64
N ARG A 151 2.37 56.85 -20.65
CA ARG A 151 0.91 56.72 -20.87
C ARG A 151 0.62 56.24 -22.32
N GLY A 152 -0.56 55.65 -22.54
CA GLY A 152 -1.34 55.68 -23.81
C GLY A 152 -1.45 54.32 -24.54
N GLY A 153 -2.57 53.81 -25.07
CA GLY A 153 -3.96 54.29 -25.23
C GLY A 153 -4.59 53.71 -26.53
N ALA A 154 -5.94 53.60 -26.57
CA ALA A 154 -6.87 53.16 -27.65
C ALA A 154 -7.25 51.64 -27.64
N GLU A 155 -8.48 51.15 -27.45
CA GLU A 155 -9.91 51.55 -27.64
C GLU A 155 -10.55 51.12 -28.97
N ARG A 156 -11.83 50.68 -28.87
CA ARG A 156 -12.90 50.32 -29.86
C ARG A 156 -13.24 48.83 -29.93
N ASP A 157 -14.48 48.37 -30.09
CA ASP A 157 -15.82 48.99 -30.05
C ASP A 157 -16.87 47.87 -29.86
N ARG A 158 -18.04 48.21 -29.31
CA ARG A 158 -19.24 47.35 -29.15
C ARG A 158 -20.25 47.55 -30.29
N ARG A 159 -20.99 46.49 -30.68
CA ARG A 159 -22.43 46.45 -31.12
C ARG A 159 -22.90 44.99 -30.93
N GLY A 160 -24.11 44.57 -30.54
CA GLY A 160 -25.48 45.11 -30.49
C GLY A 160 -26.44 44.02 -31.04
N GLY A 161 -27.47 43.58 -30.29
CA GLY A 161 -28.42 42.47 -30.59
C GLY A 161 -29.44 42.76 -31.74
N PRO A 162 -30.67 42.15 -31.82
CA PRO A 162 -31.47 41.51 -30.76
C PRO A 162 -32.40 40.28 -31.14
N ASP A 163 -33.08 39.74 -30.10
CA ASP A 163 -34.47 39.22 -29.95
C ASP A 163 -35.19 38.22 -30.89
N SER A 164 -35.80 37.17 -30.27
CA SER A 164 -37.27 36.85 -30.18
C SER A 164 -37.50 35.36 -29.81
N ARG A 165 -38.09 34.99 -28.66
CA ARG A 165 -39.52 34.88 -28.25
C ARG A 165 -40.40 33.84 -28.99
N SER A 166 -40.77 32.76 -28.31
CA SER A 166 -42.16 32.22 -28.14
C SER A 166 -42.08 31.04 -27.13
N ARG A 167 -42.77 30.97 -25.98
CA ARG A 167 -44.18 31.04 -25.55
C ARG A 167 -45.06 29.82 -25.92
N GLY A 168 -45.42 29.06 -24.88
CA GLY A 168 -46.60 28.18 -24.75
C GLY A 168 -46.38 27.19 -23.59
N GLY A 169 -47.14 27.10 -22.50
CA GLY A 169 -48.37 27.75 -22.07
C GLY A 169 -49.54 26.76 -21.91
N SER A 170 -49.73 26.21 -20.69
CA SER A 170 -50.99 25.77 -20.00
C SER A 170 -50.73 24.50 -19.15
N GLN A 171 -50.86 24.51 -17.80
CA GLN A 171 -52.07 24.53 -16.93
C GLN A 171 -52.96 23.28 -17.14
N HIS A 172 -53.49 22.53 -16.17
CA HIS A 172 -53.64 22.55 -14.70
C HIS A 172 -54.08 21.12 -14.28
N HIS A 173 -53.74 20.63 -13.08
CA HIS A 173 -54.73 20.15 -12.10
C HIS A 173 -54.11 19.75 -10.75
N ARG A 174 -54.80 20.16 -9.68
CA ARG A 174 -54.48 20.02 -8.26
C ARG A 174 -54.77 18.62 -7.72
N GLY A 175 -54.08 18.23 -6.66
CA GLY A 175 -54.64 17.40 -5.59
C GLY A 175 -53.59 16.66 -4.75
N GLY A 176 -53.65 16.80 -3.43
CA GLY A 176 -53.19 15.75 -2.50
C GLY A 176 -51.98 16.08 -1.64
N SER A 177 -52.25 16.65 -0.47
CA SER A 177 -51.36 16.79 0.68
C SER A 177 -50.86 15.45 1.24
N GLY A 178 -49.56 15.34 1.52
CA GLY A 178 -48.96 14.26 2.32
C GLY A 178 -47.58 14.67 2.81
N GLY A 179 -47.48 15.07 4.08
CA GLY A 179 -46.24 15.56 4.68
C GLY A 179 -45.19 14.47 4.83
N THR A 180 -43.96 14.76 4.42
CA THR A 180 -42.76 14.03 4.84
C THR A 180 -41.67 15.00 5.25
N ARG A 181 -41.15 14.76 6.44
CA ARG A 181 -40.09 15.52 7.11
C ARG A 181 -38.84 15.55 6.23
N ARG A 182 -38.34 16.76 5.92
CA ARG A 182 -36.99 16.95 5.39
C ARG A 182 -35.98 16.61 6.49
N GLY A 183 -35.48 15.38 6.51
CA GLY A 183 -34.26 15.00 7.22
C GLY A 183 -33.05 15.54 6.47
N SER A 184 -32.21 16.30 7.16
CA SER A 184 -30.94 16.85 6.69
C SER A 184 -30.01 15.75 6.16
N ASN A 185 -29.59 15.90 4.91
CA ASN A 185 -28.66 14.99 4.22
C ASN A 185 -27.18 15.17 4.68
N GLU A 186 -26.96 15.80 5.83
CA GLU A 186 -25.64 16.09 6.41
C GLU A 186 -25.18 15.02 7.42
N ASP A 187 -26.11 14.33 8.08
CA ASP A 187 -25.77 13.32 9.12
C ASP A 187 -25.21 12.01 8.54
N LEU A 188 -25.56 11.67 7.30
CA LEU A 188 -25.07 10.46 6.62
C LEU A 188 -23.63 10.62 6.08
N ARG A 189 -23.17 11.85 5.81
CA ARG A 189 -21.77 12.11 5.41
C ARG A 189 -20.84 12.18 6.62
N GLY A 190 -21.35 12.59 7.78
CA GLY A 190 -20.62 12.60 9.05
C GLY A 190 -20.33 11.19 9.59
N GLY A 191 -21.32 10.29 9.53
CA GLY A 191 -21.19 8.90 10.00
C GLY A 191 -20.16 8.08 9.21
N VAL A 192 -20.21 8.13 7.87
CA VAL A 192 -19.29 7.38 7.00
C VAL A 192 -17.82 7.83 7.16
N ASN A 193 -17.59 9.12 7.40
CA ASN A 193 -16.24 9.63 7.67
C ASN A 193 -15.73 9.24 9.06
N ASN A 194 -16.61 9.14 10.06
CA ASN A 194 -16.25 8.72 11.40
C ASN A 194 -15.95 7.21 11.46
N ASP A 195 -16.71 6.39 10.72
CA ASP A 195 -16.49 4.95 10.60
C ASP A 195 -15.20 4.61 9.84
N ARG A 196 -14.88 5.38 8.78
CA ARG A 196 -13.61 5.25 8.05
C ARG A 196 -12.41 5.65 8.89
N ARG A 197 -12.51 6.73 9.68
CA ARG A 197 -11.47 7.15 10.63
C ARG A 197 -11.30 6.13 11.76
N GLY A 198 -12.40 5.57 12.28
CA GLY A 198 -12.36 4.49 13.26
C GLY A 198 -11.73 3.20 12.71
N ALA A 199 -12.04 2.81 11.47
CA ALA A 199 -11.45 1.64 10.83
C ALA A 199 -9.96 1.84 10.49
N ALA A 200 -9.56 3.04 10.06
CA ALA A 200 -8.16 3.39 9.84
C ALA A 200 -7.36 3.42 11.15
N ALA A 201 -7.93 3.99 12.23
CA ALA A 201 -7.31 4.00 13.55
C ALA A 201 -7.17 2.59 14.15
N ARG A 202 -8.20 1.73 14.00
CA ARG A 202 -8.13 0.32 14.42
C ARG A 202 -7.08 -0.47 13.63
N ARG A 203 -6.96 -0.22 12.32
CA ARG A 203 -5.90 -0.82 11.49
C ARG A 203 -4.51 -0.30 11.89
N ALA A 204 -4.36 1.00 12.14
CA ALA A 204 -3.09 1.58 12.57
C ALA A 204 -2.66 1.04 13.95
N ALA A 205 -3.59 0.87 14.90
CA ALA A 205 -3.32 0.26 16.20
C ALA A 205 -2.95 -1.23 16.09
N ALA A 206 -3.55 -1.99 15.17
CA ALA A 206 -3.20 -3.39 14.91
C ALA A 206 -1.79 -3.59 14.31
N HIS A 207 -1.21 -2.51 13.75
CA HIS A 207 0.13 -2.47 13.16
C HIS A 207 1.11 -1.59 13.97
N ALA A 208 0.72 -1.14 15.17
CA ALA A 208 1.65 -0.49 16.08
C ALA A 208 2.68 -1.52 16.58
N PRO A 209 3.91 -1.09 16.90
CA PRO A 209 4.88 -1.97 17.56
C PRO A 209 4.27 -2.52 18.84
N ARG A 210 4.22 -3.85 18.94
CA ARG A 210 3.75 -4.58 20.12
C ARG A 210 4.94 -5.29 20.73
N ALA A 211 4.95 -5.45 22.06
CA ALA A 211 5.99 -6.24 22.71
C ALA A 211 5.95 -7.67 22.17
N GLU A 212 7.11 -8.19 21.76
CA GLU A 212 7.25 -9.51 21.16
C GLU A 212 7.91 -10.46 22.17
N THR A 213 7.35 -11.66 22.34
CA THR A 213 7.96 -12.75 23.10
C THR A 213 8.24 -13.92 22.18
N VAL A 214 9.50 -14.31 22.05
CA VAL A 214 9.88 -15.50 21.27
C VAL A 214 9.57 -16.74 22.10
N ILE A 215 8.70 -17.59 21.57
CA ILE A 215 8.22 -18.81 22.21
C ILE A 215 8.96 -20.04 21.69
N GLU A 216 9.25 -20.05 20.39
CA GLU A 216 9.99 -21.11 19.71
C GLU A 216 10.90 -20.52 18.63
N GLY A 217 12.06 -21.15 18.42
CA GLY A 217 13.08 -20.68 17.49
C GLY A 217 13.76 -19.40 17.98
N THR A 218 14.30 -18.64 17.04
CA THR A 218 15.06 -17.40 17.31
C THR A 218 14.25 -16.11 17.17
N GLY A 219 13.00 -16.20 16.68
CA GLY A 219 12.24 -15.03 16.19
C GLY A 219 12.79 -14.41 14.89
N ARG A 220 13.83 -14.99 14.29
CA ARG A 220 14.49 -14.55 13.06
C ARG A 220 14.40 -15.67 12.02
N ALA A 221 13.60 -15.48 10.99
CA ALA A 221 13.39 -16.47 9.94
C ALA A 221 14.42 -16.29 8.82
N VAL A 222 14.97 -17.41 8.34
CA VAL A 222 15.85 -17.44 7.16
C VAL A 222 15.05 -17.78 5.91
N GLN A 223 15.31 -17.10 4.80
CA GLN A 223 14.67 -17.37 3.52
C GLN A 223 15.70 -17.32 2.40
N TYR A 224 15.39 -17.94 1.26
CA TYR A 224 16.26 -17.94 0.08
C TYR A 224 15.50 -17.49 -1.16
N VAL A 225 16.07 -16.54 -1.88
CA VAL A 225 15.55 -16.09 -3.18
C VAL A 225 16.73 -15.85 -4.11
N ALA A 226 16.69 -16.45 -5.29
CA ALA A 226 17.76 -16.41 -6.30
C ALA A 226 19.15 -16.76 -5.70
N GLY A 227 19.19 -17.74 -4.79
CA GLY A 227 20.41 -18.15 -4.08
C GLY A 227 20.88 -17.20 -2.97
N ARG A 228 20.28 -16.01 -2.82
CA ARG A 228 20.58 -15.07 -1.73
C ARG A 228 19.84 -15.47 -0.47
N ARG A 229 20.56 -15.46 0.66
CA ARG A 229 20.03 -15.65 2.01
C ARG A 229 19.45 -14.34 2.54
N TRP A 230 18.23 -14.39 3.03
CA TRP A 230 17.51 -13.29 3.68
C TRP A 230 17.25 -13.68 5.12
N GLU A 231 17.70 -12.89 6.07
CA GLU A 231 17.37 -13.09 7.48
C GLU A 231 16.53 -11.91 7.96
N LEU A 232 15.32 -12.20 8.43
CA LEU A 232 14.34 -11.18 8.76
C LEU A 232 13.51 -11.58 9.98
N SER A 233 12.87 -10.60 10.62
CA SER A 233 11.93 -10.89 11.70
C SER A 233 10.85 -11.91 11.30
N ALA A 234 10.58 -12.87 12.19
CA ALA A 234 9.46 -13.81 12.07
C ALA A 234 8.08 -13.11 12.13
N THR A 235 8.02 -11.85 12.59
CA THR A 235 6.82 -11.00 12.63
C THR A 235 6.75 -10.00 11.47
N GLY A 236 7.86 -9.82 10.74
CA GLY A 236 7.95 -8.98 9.55
C GLY A 236 7.12 -9.51 8.38
N PHE A 237 6.93 -8.67 7.36
CA PHE A 237 6.29 -9.14 6.12
C PHE A 237 7.24 -10.06 5.34
N TRP A 238 6.70 -11.19 4.89
CA TRP A 238 7.29 -12.08 3.91
C TRP A 238 6.14 -12.71 3.13
N GLN A 239 6.38 -13.07 1.87
CA GLN A 239 5.36 -13.71 1.04
C GLN A 239 4.91 -15.03 1.71
N PRO A 240 3.61 -15.19 2.04
CA PRO A 240 3.16 -16.37 2.80
C PRO A 240 3.29 -17.67 2.02
N HIS A 241 3.25 -17.61 0.69
CA HIS A 241 3.41 -18.78 -0.16
C HIS A 241 4.90 -19.11 -0.35
N ILE A 242 5.30 -20.35 -0.06
CA ILE A 242 6.70 -20.79 -0.07
C ILE A 242 7.44 -20.49 -1.39
N GLY A 243 6.75 -20.54 -2.53
CA GLY A 243 7.33 -20.26 -3.84
C GLY A 243 7.15 -18.82 -4.34
N ALA A 244 6.39 -17.96 -3.66
CA ALA A 244 5.97 -16.67 -4.25
C ALA A 244 7.12 -15.67 -4.36
N ALA A 245 7.94 -15.53 -3.31
CA ALA A 245 9.07 -14.60 -3.35
C ALA A 245 10.05 -14.92 -4.49
N GLN A 246 10.35 -16.20 -4.72
CA GLN A 246 11.18 -16.65 -5.84
C GLN A 246 10.49 -16.37 -7.18
N CYS A 247 9.25 -16.80 -7.34
CA CYS A 247 8.51 -16.64 -8.59
C CYS A 247 8.41 -15.15 -9.01
N TYR A 248 8.03 -14.27 -8.09
CA TYR A 248 7.91 -12.84 -8.41
C TYR A 248 9.27 -12.21 -8.69
N SER A 249 10.31 -12.63 -7.96
CA SER A 249 11.70 -12.21 -8.20
C SER A 249 12.17 -12.58 -9.61
N ASP A 250 11.81 -13.76 -10.10
CA ASP A 250 12.15 -14.20 -11.45
C ASP A 250 11.43 -13.37 -12.52
N VAL A 251 10.15 -13.05 -12.30
CA VAL A 251 9.38 -12.15 -13.18
C VAL A 251 9.97 -10.74 -13.18
N VAL A 252 10.33 -10.19 -12.01
CA VAL A 252 10.97 -8.88 -11.93
C VAL A 252 12.32 -8.90 -12.65
N ALA A 253 13.13 -9.95 -12.49
CA ALA A 253 14.38 -10.08 -13.22
C ALA A 253 14.15 -10.15 -14.74
N GLU A 254 13.12 -10.85 -15.20
CA GLU A 254 12.75 -10.93 -16.61
C GLU A 254 12.32 -9.57 -17.18
N TRP A 255 11.47 -8.84 -16.45
CA TRP A 255 10.79 -7.64 -16.95
C TRP A 255 11.50 -6.32 -16.67
N ALA A 256 12.38 -6.27 -15.66
CA ALA A 256 13.11 -5.04 -15.34
C ALA A 256 13.95 -4.59 -16.54
N TYR A 257 14.70 -5.50 -17.15
CA TYR A 257 15.60 -5.26 -18.28
C TYR A 257 16.39 -3.95 -18.11
N ALA A 258 16.96 -3.77 -16.90
CA ALA A 258 17.66 -2.55 -16.53
C ALA A 258 19.03 -2.48 -17.22
N SER A 259 19.36 -1.31 -17.77
CA SER A 259 20.66 -1.12 -18.39
C SER A 259 21.78 -1.08 -17.33
N PRO A 260 22.99 -1.59 -17.63
CA PRO A 260 24.14 -1.36 -16.76
C PRO A 260 24.37 0.15 -16.55
N GLY A 261 24.58 0.57 -15.30
CA GLY A 261 24.74 1.98 -14.95
C GLY A 261 23.43 2.75 -14.73
N ALA A 262 22.26 2.11 -14.87
CA ALA A 262 20.98 2.78 -14.73
C ALA A 262 20.66 3.18 -13.28
N LEU A 263 19.69 4.08 -13.14
CA LEU A 263 19.00 4.34 -11.88
C LEU A 263 17.70 3.53 -11.85
N ALA A 264 17.48 2.75 -10.81
CA ALA A 264 16.23 2.01 -10.62
C ALA A 264 15.67 2.19 -9.21
N TRP A 265 14.35 2.08 -9.06
CA TRP A 265 13.66 2.20 -7.78
C TRP A 265 12.88 0.92 -7.44
N ASP A 266 12.89 0.54 -6.17
CA ASP A 266 12.04 -0.50 -5.59
C ASP A 266 11.17 0.14 -4.50
N LEU A 267 9.88 0.34 -4.77
CA LEU A 267 8.97 1.05 -3.88
C LEU A 267 8.10 0.05 -3.12
N TYR A 268 7.95 0.27 -1.82
CA TYR A 268 7.40 -0.72 -0.88
C TYR A 268 8.27 -1.98 -0.84
N CYS A 269 9.59 -1.78 -0.82
CA CYS A 269 10.56 -2.85 -1.11
C CYS A 269 10.62 -3.95 -0.04
N GLY A 270 10.01 -3.77 1.13
CA GLY A 270 10.20 -4.66 2.28
C GLY A 270 11.69 -4.78 2.61
N VAL A 271 12.20 -6.01 2.60
CA VAL A 271 13.65 -6.27 2.82
C VAL A 271 14.50 -6.07 1.56
N GLY A 272 13.92 -5.73 0.40
CA GLY A 272 14.64 -5.43 -0.84
C GLY A 272 14.88 -6.62 -1.76
N VAL A 273 13.99 -7.63 -1.74
CA VAL A 273 14.11 -8.81 -2.63
C VAL A 273 14.19 -8.40 -4.09
N PHE A 274 13.31 -7.49 -4.54
CA PHE A 274 13.30 -7.02 -5.92
C PHE A 274 14.44 -6.06 -6.23
N ALA A 275 14.78 -5.17 -5.30
CA ALA A 275 15.96 -4.32 -5.39
C ALA A 275 17.23 -5.14 -5.70
N ALA A 276 17.42 -6.29 -5.04
CA ALA A 276 18.56 -7.18 -5.32
C ALA A 276 18.57 -7.69 -6.76
N ARG A 277 17.41 -8.10 -7.29
CA ARG A 277 17.29 -8.61 -8.67
C ARG A 277 17.59 -7.54 -9.71
N VAL A 278 17.11 -6.32 -9.49
CA VAL A 278 17.38 -5.19 -10.37
C VAL A 278 18.84 -4.76 -10.25
N ALA A 279 19.42 -4.79 -9.05
CA ALA A 279 20.81 -4.42 -8.78
C ALA A 279 21.83 -5.28 -9.53
N GLU A 280 21.53 -6.57 -9.75
CA GLU A 280 22.36 -7.47 -10.55
C GLU A 280 22.47 -7.02 -12.02
N GLN A 281 21.42 -6.40 -12.57
CA GLN A 281 21.40 -5.90 -13.95
C GLN A 281 22.03 -4.52 -14.07
N VAL A 282 21.70 -3.63 -13.12
CA VAL A 282 22.24 -2.27 -13.03
C VAL A 282 23.75 -2.28 -12.80
N GLY A 283 24.23 -3.17 -11.94
CA GLY A 283 25.66 -3.29 -11.60
C GLY A 283 26.21 -2.09 -10.83
N SER A 284 27.51 -2.16 -10.48
CA SER A 284 28.19 -1.19 -9.61
C SER A 284 28.35 0.22 -10.17
N ALA A 285 28.10 0.41 -11.48
CA ALA A 285 28.14 1.71 -12.12
C ALA A 285 26.82 2.49 -11.98
N GLY A 286 25.74 1.85 -11.53
CA GLY A 286 24.43 2.47 -11.39
C GLY A 286 24.00 2.58 -9.92
N ALA A 287 22.68 2.68 -9.71
CA ALA A 287 22.11 2.78 -8.37
C ALA A 287 20.70 2.19 -8.30
N VAL A 288 20.39 1.52 -7.19
CA VAL A 288 19.03 1.07 -6.85
C VAL A 288 18.60 1.72 -5.54
N SER A 289 17.49 2.45 -5.55
CA SER A 289 16.90 3.02 -4.33
C SER A 289 15.67 2.22 -3.91
N GLY A 290 15.73 1.60 -2.74
CA GLY A 290 14.60 0.91 -2.13
C GLY A 290 13.92 1.77 -1.06
N VAL A 291 12.59 1.83 -1.05
CA VAL A 291 11.82 2.60 -0.06
C VAL A 291 10.81 1.71 0.62
N GLU A 292 10.88 1.64 1.95
CA GLU A 292 10.00 0.84 2.79
C GLU A 292 9.61 1.65 4.04
N TYR A 293 8.41 1.47 4.58
CA TYR A 293 7.99 2.18 5.79
C TYR A 293 8.58 1.55 7.07
N ALA A 294 8.67 0.23 7.12
CA ALA A 294 9.13 -0.53 8.28
C ALA A 294 10.67 -0.46 8.43
N ARG A 295 11.12 0.29 9.44
CA ARG A 295 12.56 0.39 9.81
C ARG A 295 13.25 -0.95 10.01
N THR A 296 12.55 -1.93 10.59
CA THR A 296 13.09 -3.28 10.82
C THR A 296 13.35 -4.02 9.51
N ALA A 297 12.42 -3.93 8.54
CA ALA A 297 12.59 -4.53 7.23
C ALA A 297 13.77 -3.90 6.47
N VAL A 298 13.93 -2.57 6.55
CA VAL A 298 15.08 -1.86 5.98
C VAL A 298 16.39 -2.31 6.63
N ALA A 299 16.44 -2.44 7.96
CA ALA A 299 17.64 -2.90 8.66
C ALA A 299 18.02 -4.34 8.27
N ASP A 300 17.04 -5.25 8.22
CA ASP A 300 17.23 -6.64 7.80
C ASP A 300 17.66 -6.75 6.32
N GLY A 301 17.06 -5.92 5.45
CA GLY A 301 17.41 -5.80 4.04
C GLY A 301 18.82 -5.28 3.81
N THR A 302 19.18 -4.16 4.44
CA THR A 302 20.53 -3.58 4.37
C THR A 302 21.58 -4.57 4.86
N ALA A 303 21.28 -5.36 5.89
CA ALA A 303 22.16 -6.42 6.35
C ALA A 303 22.35 -7.54 5.32
N SER A 304 21.31 -7.87 4.55
CA SER A 304 21.30 -8.93 3.53
C SER A 304 21.89 -8.49 2.18
N LEU A 305 22.09 -7.18 1.98
CA LEU A 305 22.55 -6.56 0.73
C LEU A 305 23.91 -5.86 0.86
N ARG A 306 24.69 -6.15 1.91
CA ARG A 306 26.00 -5.51 2.15
C ARG A 306 27.01 -5.69 1.01
N ASP A 307 26.86 -6.75 0.22
CA ASP A 307 27.67 -7.04 -0.96
C ASP A 307 27.26 -6.24 -2.20
N LEU A 308 26.15 -5.50 -2.15
CA LEU A 308 25.63 -4.64 -3.22
C LEU A 308 25.63 -3.17 -2.76
N PRO A 309 26.80 -2.50 -2.66
CA PRO A 309 26.91 -1.14 -2.13
C PRO A 309 26.22 -0.05 -2.99
N TRP A 310 25.78 -0.40 -4.20
CA TRP A 310 24.96 0.48 -5.06
C TRP A 310 23.45 0.36 -4.79
N VAL A 311 23.04 -0.43 -3.78
CA VAL A 311 21.66 -0.50 -3.29
C VAL A 311 21.53 0.30 -2.01
N ASP A 312 20.65 1.30 -2.00
CA ASP A 312 20.34 2.13 -0.84
C ASP A 312 18.89 1.92 -0.42
N LEU A 313 18.66 1.31 0.76
CA LEU A 313 17.33 1.10 1.31
C LEU A 313 17.02 2.16 2.38
N ARG A 314 15.83 2.78 2.27
CA ARG A 314 15.40 3.86 3.18
C ARG A 314 14.06 3.58 3.84
N ALA A 315 14.00 3.90 5.13
CA ALA A 315 12.82 3.75 5.96
C ALA A 315 11.94 5.02 5.92
N GLU A 316 11.12 5.17 4.88
CA GLU A 316 10.36 6.38 4.59
C GLU A 316 8.98 6.10 3.98
N ARG A 317 8.15 7.14 3.86
CA ARG A 317 6.88 7.06 3.13
C ARG A 317 7.14 7.27 1.64
N VAL A 318 6.74 6.30 0.82
CA VAL A 318 6.94 6.32 -0.64
C VAL A 318 6.46 7.62 -1.29
N GLU A 319 5.25 8.08 -0.97
CA GLU A 319 4.70 9.33 -1.54
C GLU A 319 5.63 10.52 -1.31
N ARG A 320 6.14 10.65 -0.08
CA ARG A 320 7.01 11.74 0.33
C ARG A 320 8.37 11.61 -0.34
N TRP A 321 8.96 10.42 -0.29
CA TRP A 321 10.29 10.17 -0.83
C TRP A 321 10.37 10.49 -2.33
N ILE A 322 9.36 10.09 -3.13
CA ILE A 322 9.32 10.38 -4.57
C ILE A 322 9.35 11.90 -4.83
N SER A 323 8.59 12.68 -4.04
CA SER A 323 8.48 14.13 -4.21
C SER A 323 9.77 14.89 -3.88
N GLU A 324 10.65 14.29 -3.07
CA GLU A 324 11.92 14.86 -2.66
C GLU A 324 13.08 14.48 -3.60
N GLN A 325 12.87 13.56 -4.55
CA GLN A 325 13.92 13.14 -5.47
C GLN A 325 14.15 14.14 -6.62
N PRO A 326 15.41 14.37 -7.05
CA PRO A 326 15.75 15.20 -8.22
C PRO A 326 14.99 14.77 -9.47
N ALA A 327 14.84 15.61 -10.50
CA ALA A 327 14.06 15.28 -11.69
C ALA A 327 14.58 14.08 -12.54
N ALA A 328 15.75 13.52 -12.23
CA ALA A 328 16.31 12.38 -12.96
C ALA A 328 15.34 11.19 -12.94
N ALA A 329 14.92 10.76 -14.13
CA ALA A 329 14.01 9.63 -14.29
C ALA A 329 14.73 8.32 -13.98
N PRO A 330 14.24 7.48 -13.06
CA PRO A 330 14.69 6.10 -13.00
C PRO A 330 14.31 5.39 -14.31
N GLU A 331 15.19 4.52 -14.82
CA GLU A 331 14.87 3.71 -16.01
C GLU A 331 13.80 2.67 -15.67
N VAL A 332 13.90 2.05 -14.50
CA VAL A 332 13.03 0.96 -14.05
C VAL A 332 12.49 1.29 -12.65
N VAL A 333 11.19 1.08 -12.46
CA VAL A 333 10.57 1.13 -11.13
C VAL A 333 9.79 -0.14 -10.87
N VAL A 334 10.03 -0.79 -9.74
CA VAL A 334 9.23 -1.90 -9.22
C VAL A 334 8.37 -1.38 -8.06
N LEU A 335 7.10 -1.77 -8.01
CA LEU A 335 6.21 -1.46 -6.89
C LEU A 335 5.45 -2.71 -6.44
N ASP A 336 5.48 -3.00 -5.14
CA ASP A 336 4.63 -4.01 -4.47
C ASP A 336 3.81 -3.37 -3.32
N PRO A 337 2.84 -2.49 -3.66
CA PRO A 337 2.06 -1.75 -2.67
C PRO A 337 1.16 -2.67 -1.82
N PRO A 338 0.70 -2.18 -0.65
CA PRO A 338 -0.28 -2.90 0.16
C PRO A 338 -1.61 -3.07 -0.61
N ARG A 339 -2.54 -3.88 -0.06
CA ARG A 339 -3.89 -4.14 -0.61
C ARG A 339 -4.70 -2.91 -1.03
N ALA A 340 -4.38 -1.72 -0.53
CA ALA A 340 -5.03 -0.47 -0.93
C ALA A 340 -4.58 0.02 -2.33
N GLY A 341 -3.52 -0.56 -2.91
CA GLY A 341 -2.80 -0.09 -4.09
C GLY A 341 -1.83 1.05 -3.77
N ALA A 342 -1.02 1.43 -4.76
CA ALA A 342 -0.15 2.60 -4.72
C ALA A 342 -0.97 3.91 -4.71
N GLY A 343 -2.09 3.92 -5.43
CA GLY A 343 -3.04 5.03 -5.43
C GLY A 343 -2.57 6.27 -6.22
N LYS A 344 -3.49 7.24 -6.30
CA LYS A 344 -3.37 8.37 -7.25
C LYS A 344 -2.14 9.25 -7.03
N GLU A 345 -1.78 9.53 -5.78
CA GLU A 345 -0.66 10.43 -5.46
C GLU A 345 0.68 9.82 -5.88
N VAL A 346 0.90 8.54 -5.56
CA VAL A 346 2.11 7.81 -5.95
C VAL A 346 2.20 7.66 -7.45
N VAL A 347 1.13 7.18 -8.10
CA VAL A 347 1.13 6.96 -9.55
C VAL A 347 1.39 8.28 -10.28
N ALA A 348 0.72 9.37 -9.90
CA ALA A 348 0.92 10.67 -10.53
C ALA A 348 2.37 11.19 -10.35
N ALA A 349 2.91 11.08 -9.13
CA ALA A 349 4.28 11.51 -8.85
C ALA A 349 5.32 10.68 -9.62
N LEU A 350 5.07 9.38 -9.80
CA LEU A 350 5.92 8.48 -10.57
C LEU A 350 5.86 8.79 -12.07
N THR A 351 4.65 8.88 -12.64
CA THR A 351 4.46 9.10 -14.08
C THR A 351 4.93 10.49 -14.53
N ALA A 352 4.94 11.48 -13.63
CA ALA A 352 5.51 12.80 -13.91
C ALA A 352 7.03 12.76 -14.22
N ARG A 353 7.70 11.65 -13.90
CA ARG A 353 9.12 11.42 -14.14
C ARG A 353 9.36 10.55 -15.37
N SER A 354 8.31 10.02 -15.98
CA SER A 354 8.38 9.19 -17.18
C SER A 354 9.41 8.04 -17.12
N PRO A 355 9.43 7.19 -16.07
CA PRO A 355 10.27 5.99 -16.09
C PRO A 355 9.98 5.15 -17.32
N ARG A 356 11.03 4.57 -17.92
CA ARG A 356 10.90 3.77 -19.14
C ARG A 356 10.07 2.51 -18.89
N ARG A 357 10.27 1.86 -17.73
CA ARG A 357 9.54 0.65 -17.33
C ARG A 357 9.02 0.73 -15.91
N ILE A 358 7.80 0.26 -15.71
CA ILE A 358 7.21 0.08 -14.39
C ILE A 358 6.72 -1.37 -14.26
N VAL A 359 7.26 -2.11 -13.29
CA VAL A 359 6.73 -3.41 -12.88
C VAL A 359 5.84 -3.17 -11.66
N HIS A 360 4.53 -3.34 -11.84
CA HIS A 360 3.55 -3.15 -10.77
C HIS A 360 3.01 -4.51 -10.32
N ILE A 361 3.11 -4.78 -9.02
CA ILE A 361 2.66 -6.01 -8.36
C ILE A 361 1.45 -5.66 -7.50
N GLY A 362 0.47 -6.56 -7.37
CA GLY A 362 -0.68 -6.29 -6.51
C GLY A 362 -1.51 -7.52 -6.16
N CYS A 363 -1.74 -7.70 -4.87
CA CYS A 363 -2.50 -8.81 -4.28
C CYS A 363 -4.02 -8.54 -4.18
N ASP A 364 -4.49 -7.33 -4.50
CA ASP A 364 -5.90 -6.97 -4.63
C ASP A 364 -6.19 -6.57 -6.09
N PRO A 365 -6.91 -7.42 -6.86
CA PRO A 365 -7.14 -7.16 -8.29
C PRO A 365 -7.89 -5.85 -8.58
N ALA A 366 -8.74 -5.38 -7.67
CA ALA A 366 -9.51 -4.16 -7.89
C ALA A 366 -8.65 -2.90 -7.72
N ALA A 367 -7.84 -2.85 -6.65
CA ALA A 367 -6.87 -1.77 -6.45
C ALA A 367 -5.79 -1.78 -7.54
N PHE A 368 -5.29 -2.96 -7.91
CA PHE A 368 -4.37 -3.16 -9.02
C PHE A 368 -4.95 -2.56 -10.33
N ALA A 369 -6.15 -2.99 -10.74
CA ALA A 369 -6.78 -2.51 -11.97
C ALA A 369 -7.01 -0.99 -11.97
N ARG A 370 -7.37 -0.41 -10.82
CA ARG A 370 -7.47 1.05 -10.65
C ARG A 370 -6.14 1.74 -10.94
N ASP A 371 -5.06 1.23 -10.36
CA ASP A 371 -3.72 1.83 -10.50
C ASP A 371 -3.19 1.66 -11.93
N ILE A 372 -3.41 0.51 -12.58
CA ILE A 372 -3.18 0.31 -14.02
C ILE A 372 -3.94 1.36 -14.85
N GLY A 373 -5.20 1.64 -14.52
CA GLY A 373 -5.98 2.68 -15.19
C GLY A 373 -5.35 4.08 -15.08
N LEU A 374 -4.70 4.39 -13.95
CA LEU A 374 -3.99 5.66 -13.75
C LEU A 374 -2.72 5.74 -14.59
N TYR A 375 -1.94 4.66 -14.69
CA TYR A 375 -0.77 4.62 -15.59
C TYR A 375 -1.18 4.79 -17.06
N ARG A 376 -2.25 4.11 -17.49
CA ARG A 376 -2.78 4.25 -18.86
C ARG A 376 -3.25 5.66 -19.16
N ALA A 377 -3.88 6.34 -18.20
CA ALA A 377 -4.26 7.74 -18.35
C ALA A 377 -3.05 8.68 -18.48
N ALA A 378 -1.88 8.25 -17.99
CA ALA A 378 -0.61 8.97 -18.12
C ALA A 378 0.21 8.55 -19.36
N GLY A 379 -0.32 7.68 -20.23
CA GLY A 379 0.31 7.30 -21.50
C GLY A 379 0.98 5.93 -21.52
N TYR A 380 1.09 5.23 -20.39
CA TYR A 380 1.70 3.90 -20.36
C TYR A 380 0.79 2.82 -20.98
N LEU A 381 1.42 1.86 -21.65
CA LEU A 381 0.80 0.64 -22.15
C LEU A 381 1.14 -0.52 -21.25
N VAL A 382 0.18 -1.42 -21.01
CA VAL A 382 0.44 -2.72 -20.38
C VAL A 382 1.00 -3.63 -21.47
N THR A 383 2.29 -3.95 -21.40
CA THR A 383 2.96 -4.80 -22.39
C THR A 383 2.97 -6.27 -21.99
N GLU A 384 3.03 -6.54 -20.68
CA GLU A 384 2.87 -7.90 -20.13
C GLU A 384 1.95 -7.89 -18.91
N LEU A 385 1.22 -8.98 -18.70
CA LEU A 385 0.38 -9.20 -17.53
C LEU A 385 0.40 -10.69 -17.15
N ARG A 386 0.72 -10.98 -15.89
CA ARG A 386 0.65 -12.33 -15.32
C ARG A 386 -0.19 -12.31 -14.06
N ALA A 387 -1.00 -13.35 -13.90
CA ALA A 387 -1.78 -13.58 -12.68
C ALA A 387 -1.35 -14.91 -12.05
N PHE A 388 -1.23 -14.91 -10.73
CA PHE A 388 -0.74 -16.04 -9.96
C PHE A 388 -1.75 -16.46 -8.92
N ASP A 389 -1.95 -17.78 -8.81
CA ASP A 389 -2.61 -18.39 -7.67
C ASP A 389 -1.61 -18.55 -6.51
N ALA A 390 -1.33 -17.44 -5.83
CA ALA A 390 -0.45 -17.42 -4.66
C ALA A 390 -1.18 -17.76 -3.36
N PHE A 391 -2.51 -17.89 -3.42
CA PHE A 391 -3.35 -18.23 -2.27
C PHE A 391 -4.36 -19.32 -2.65
N PRO A 392 -3.91 -20.53 -3.04
CA PRO A 392 -4.79 -21.60 -3.48
C PRO A 392 -5.92 -21.89 -2.48
N GLY A 393 -7.12 -22.10 -3.02
CA GLY A 393 -8.34 -22.32 -2.22
C GLY A 393 -8.92 -21.05 -1.59
N THR A 394 -8.53 -19.86 -2.07
CA THR A 394 -9.10 -18.57 -1.66
C THR A 394 -9.57 -17.74 -2.86
N HIS A 395 -10.17 -16.59 -2.61
CA HIS A 395 -10.57 -15.64 -3.66
C HIS A 395 -9.45 -14.64 -4.03
N HIS A 396 -8.27 -14.76 -3.40
CA HIS A 396 -7.15 -13.86 -3.65
C HIS A 396 -6.42 -14.27 -4.93
N VAL A 397 -6.00 -13.28 -5.71
CA VAL A 397 -5.21 -13.44 -6.92
C VAL A 397 -4.10 -12.40 -6.87
N GLU A 398 -2.87 -12.81 -7.12
CA GLU A 398 -1.77 -11.88 -7.31
C GLU A 398 -1.66 -11.49 -8.79
N CYS A 399 -1.49 -10.21 -9.07
CA CYS A 399 -1.31 -9.71 -10.43
C CYS A 399 0.02 -8.94 -10.56
N LEU A 400 0.77 -9.22 -11.63
CA LEU A 400 1.97 -8.47 -12.00
C LEU A 400 1.78 -7.93 -13.42
N ALA A 401 2.04 -6.65 -13.64
CA ALA A 401 2.06 -6.03 -14.97
C ALA A 401 3.38 -5.31 -15.24
N LEU A 402 3.84 -5.43 -16.49
CA LEU A 402 4.85 -4.56 -17.06
C LEU A 402 4.16 -3.42 -17.81
N LEU A 403 4.57 -2.19 -17.50
CA LEU A 403 4.09 -0.97 -18.12
C LEU A 403 5.25 -0.25 -18.80
N GLU A 404 5.07 0.15 -20.05
CA GLU A 404 6.06 0.88 -20.86
C GLU A 404 5.40 2.09 -21.53
N LEU A 405 6.18 3.17 -21.74
CA LEU A 405 5.72 4.40 -22.40
C LEU A 405 5.64 4.30 -23.92
#